data_AF-A0A832N9Y5-F1
#
_entry.id   AF-A0A832N9Y5-F1
#
_cell.length_a   1.000
_cell.length_b   1.000
_cell.length_c   1.000
_cell.angle_alpha   90.00
_cell.angle_beta   90.00
_cell.angle_gamma   90.00
#
_symmetry.space_group_name_H-M   'P 1'
#
loop_
_entity.id
_entity.type
_entity.pdbx_description
1 polymer ?
#
loop_
_entity_poly.entity_id
_entity_poly.type
_entity_poly.pdbx_seq_one_letter_code
_entity_poly.pdbx_strand_id
1 'polypeptide(L)' 'MLLRVDEKGRILIPRSLREQLGIRRLVKARVEGKRIVVEPVEDPVTLLE' A
#
# COMPACT_ATOMS: atom_id res chain seq x y z
N MET A 1 5.28 5.61 13.68
CA MET A 1 3.86 6.03 13.64
C MET A 1 3.01 4.82 13.99
N LEU A 2 2.02 4.98 14.88
CA LEU A 2 1.05 3.93 15.19
C LEU A 2 -0.25 4.23 14.43
N LEU A 3 -0.85 3.20 13.85
CA LEU A 3 -2.12 3.31 13.13
C LEU A 3 -3.15 2.40 13.80
N ARG A 4 -4.38 2.89 13.87
CA ARG A 4 -5.50 2.08 14.36
C ARG A 4 -5.97 1.13 13.25
N VAL A 5 -6.30 -0.08 13.65
CA VAL A 5 -7.02 -1.04 12.80
C VAL A 5 -8.51 -0.74 12.92
N ASP A 6 -9.19 -0.57 11.79
CA ASP A 6 -10.64 -0.36 11.79
C ASP A 6 -11.40 -1.67 12.04
N GLU A 7 -12.73 -1.58 12.16
CA GLU A 7 -13.60 -2.74 12.45
C GLU A 7 -13.56 -3.83 11.38
N LYS A 8 -13.08 -3.51 10.17
CA LYS A 8 -12.95 -4.45 9.05
C LYS A 8 -11.54 -5.02 8.95
N GLY A 9 -10.65 -4.74 9.90
CA GLY A 9 -9.27 -5.21 9.89
C GLY A 9 -8.34 -4.41 8.96
N ARG A 10 -8.73 -3.19 8.55
CA ARG A 10 -7.95 -2.37 7.62
C ARG A 10 -7.14 -1.32 8.37
N ILE A 11 -6.03 -0.92 7.76
CA ILE A 11 -5.19 0.18 8.24
C ILE A 11 -5.26 1.31 7.21
N LEU A 12 -5.65 2.51 7.64
CA LEU A 12 -5.60 3.68 6.77
C LEU A 12 -4.15 4.10 6.55
N ILE A 13 -3.66 4.06 5.31
CA ILE A 13 -2.34 4.60 4.96
C ILE A 13 -2.48 6.13 4.80
N PRO A 14 -1.88 6.94 5.70
CA PRO A 14 -1.97 8.39 5.61
C PRO A 14 -1.38 8.91 4.30
N ARG A 15 -1.87 10.08 3.87
CA ARG A 15 -1.44 10.72 2.62
C ARG A 15 0.08 10.88 2.53
N SER A 16 0.73 11.29 3.62
CA SER A 16 2.18 11.47 3.68
C SER A 16 2.96 10.19 3.33
N LEU A 17 2.54 9.02 3.84
CA LEU A 17 3.19 7.75 3.48
C LEU A 17 2.89 7.33 2.05
N ARG A 18 1.67 7.56 1.55
CA ARG A 18 1.35 7.24 0.16
C ARG A 18 2.22 8.03 -0.81
N GLU A 19 2.43 9.33 -0.54
CA GLU A 19 3.30 10.19 -1.35
C GLU A 19 4.76 9.77 -1.27
N GLN A 20 5.27 9.46 -0.06
CA GLN A 20 6.64 8.97 0.12
C GLN A 20 6.92 7.63 -0.56
N LEU A 21 5.94 6.72 -0.58
CA LEU A 21 6.07 5.38 -1.15
C LEU A 21 5.61 5.30 -2.61
N GLY A 22 5.16 6.41 -3.22
CA GLY A 22 4.63 6.40 -4.59
C GLY A 22 3.36 5.55 -4.77
N ILE A 23 2.61 5.28 -3.70
CA ILE A 23 1.42 4.43 -3.74
C ILE A 23 0.28 5.18 -4.43
N ARG A 24 -0.22 4.60 -5.52
CA ARG A 24 -1.37 5.11 -6.27
C ARG A 24 -2.62 4.29 -5.99
N ARG A 25 -3.10 3.53 -6.99
CA ARG A 25 -4.36 2.77 -6.93
C ARG A 25 -4.16 1.30 -6.54
N LEU A 26 -2.99 0.73 -6.86
CA LEU A 26 -2.67 -0.67 -6.63
C LEU A 26 -1.35 -0.81 -5.89
N VAL A 27 -1.29 -1.81 -5.01
CA VAL A 27 -0.07 -2.21 -4.29
C VAL A 27 0.07 -3.72 -4.34
N LYS A 28 1.31 -4.19 -4.29
CA LYS A 28 1.64 -5.60 -4.08
C LYS A 28 1.91 -5.77 -2.60
N ALA A 29 1.18 -6.69 -1.96
CA ALA A 29 1.39 -7.03 -0.56
C ALA A 29 1.95 -8.45 -0.44
N ARG A 30 2.93 -8.63 0.45
CA ARG A 30 3.49 -9.95 0.79
C ARG A 30 3.78 -10.04 2.28
N VAL A 31 3.71 -11.25 2.82
CA VAL A 31 4.01 -11.52 4.24
C VAL A 31 5.45 -12.00 4.35
N GLU A 32 6.23 -11.32 5.19
CA GLU A 32 7.59 -11.71 5.55
C GLU A 32 7.68 -11.86 7.06
N GLY A 33 7.65 -13.11 7.53
CA GLY A 33 7.68 -13.44 8.96
C GLY A 33 6.49 -12.83 9.71
N LYS A 34 6.75 -11.81 10.54
CA LYS A 34 5.74 -11.08 11.34
C LYS A 34 5.39 -9.70 10.76
N ARG A 35 5.69 -9.46 9.48
CA ARG A 35 5.50 -8.16 8.82
C ARG A 35 4.77 -8.33 7.49
N ILE A 36 4.02 -7.30 7.11
CA ILE A 36 3.48 -7.16 5.75
C ILE A 36 4.35 -6.13 5.04
N VAL A 37 4.92 -6.52 3.90
CA VAL A 37 5.63 -5.61 3.00
C VAL A 37 4.65 -5.20 1.91
N VAL A 38 4.48 -3.89 1.73
CA VAL A 38 3.58 -3.30 0.73
C VAL A 38 4.42 -2.46 -0.22
N GLU A 39 4.39 -2.80 -1.50
CA GLU A 39 5.18 -2.16 -2.55
C GLU A 39 4.23 -1.51 -3.57
N PRO A 40 4.51 -0.29 -4.07
CA PRO A 40 3.74 0.28 -5.15
C PRO A 40 3.87 -0.61 -6.40
N VAL A 41 2.79 -0.71 -7.16
CA VAL A 41 2.82 -1.36 -8.48
C VAL A 41 2.75 -0.27 -9.53
N GLU A 42 3.70 -0.30 -10.47
CA GLU A 42 3.55 0.47 -11.70
C GLU A 42 2.38 -0.11 -12.47
N ASP A 43 1.39 0.74 -12.76
CA ASP A 43 0.17 0.33 -13.42
C ASP A 43 0.50 -0.21 -14.83
N PRO A 44 0.35 -1.52 -15.10
CA PRO A 44 0.62 -2.05 -16.43
C PRO A 44 -0.40 -1.54 -17.46
N VAL A 45 -1.50 -0.91 -17.02
CA VAL A 45 -2.50 -0.28 -17.90
C VAL A 45 -1.97 1.01 -18.57
N THR A 46 -0.71 1.37 -18.36
CA THR A 46 -0.02 2.42 -19.15
C THR A 46 0.71 1.87 -20.38
N LEU A 47 0.76 0.55 -20.59
CA LEU A 47 1.40 -0.08 -21.77
C LEU A 47 0.42 -0.33 -22.94
N LEU A 48 -0.85 0.08 -22.82
CA LEU A 48 -1.90 -0.16 -23.81
C LEU A 48 -2.60 1.14 -24.30
N GLU A 49 -1.98 2.31 -24.10
CA GLU A 49 -2.39 3.55 -24.78
C GLU A 49 -1.46 3.89 -25.95
#